data_AF-A0A9E0F401-F1
#
_entry.id   AF-A0A9E0F401-F1
#
_cell.length_a   1.000
_cell.length_b   1.000
_cell.length_c   1.000
_cell.angle_alpha   90.00
_cell.angle_beta   90.00
_cell.angle_gamma   90.00
#
_symmetry.space_group_name_H-M   'P 1'
#
loop_
_entity.id
_entity.type
_entity.pdbx_description
1 polymer ?
#
loop_
_entity_poly.entity_id
_entity_poly.type
_entity_poly.pdbx_seq_one_letter_code
_entity_poly.pdbx_strand_id
1 'polypeptide(L)'
;GGVYGGYLFNADGLEPEQMIDKGLYAALLYNQACEVLNGTLSTATTDRVLCLFGSNPTFPNSNDATKHNKPDAYSAGYIARRDKNDGKGMYSNIKNNLIKLQAAVKAGPLYAADQQQAIKAIKLNWEKGNAATMINYLHSVIGTLNGTNLTDAQKAGAMHSYSECVGFIHGWRTISQSDKKITDAQIDEILTLLLAPATGTTTSELFITDTFNQLPKLTQVINQLKGIYGFSDQDIEDFKTNWVAAQAR
;
A
#
# COMPACT_ATOMS: atom_id res chain seq x y z
N GLY A 1 -20.74 13.76 -8.50
CA GLY A 1 -19.84 14.56 -7.66
C GLY A 1 -20.60 15.29 -6.57
N GLY A 2 -19.96 15.50 -5.43
CA GLY A 2 -20.55 16.11 -4.24
C GLY A 2 -20.26 15.30 -2.96
N VAL A 3 -20.85 15.73 -1.84
CA VAL A 3 -20.79 14.99 -0.58
C VAL A 3 -21.76 13.81 -0.63
N TYR A 4 -21.26 12.61 -0.38
CA TYR A 4 -22.03 11.38 -0.37
C TYR A 4 -21.58 10.48 0.79
N GLY A 5 -22.50 10.12 1.69
CA GLY A 5 -22.22 9.27 2.85
C GLY A 5 -21.08 9.75 3.77
N GLY A 6 -20.79 11.05 3.80
CA GLY A 6 -19.73 11.66 4.60
C GLY A 6 -18.42 11.92 3.87
N TYR A 7 -18.30 11.53 2.59
CA TYR A 7 -17.09 11.68 1.78
C TYR A 7 -17.32 12.62 0.60
N LEU A 8 -16.25 13.25 0.08
CA LEU A 8 -16.30 14.16 -1.06
C LEU A 8 -15.84 13.46 -2.34
N PHE A 9 -16.76 13.19 -3.28
CA PHE A 9 -16.43 12.56 -4.55
C PHE A 9 -16.47 13.56 -5.72
N ASN A 10 -15.60 13.36 -6.71
CA ASN A 10 -15.69 14.04 -7.99
C ASN A 10 -16.84 13.48 -8.86
N ALA A 11 -16.99 13.96 -10.10
CA ALA A 11 -18.04 13.50 -11.00
C ALA A 11 -17.92 12.01 -11.36
N ASP A 12 -16.68 11.50 -11.40
CA ASP A 12 -16.31 10.19 -11.90
C ASP A 12 -16.22 9.11 -10.80
N GLY A 13 -16.70 9.43 -9.58
CA GLY A 13 -16.77 8.48 -8.46
C GLY A 13 -15.47 8.29 -7.67
N LEU A 14 -14.45 9.14 -7.87
CA LEU A 14 -13.21 9.12 -7.06
C LEU A 14 -13.25 10.18 -5.96
N GLU A 15 -12.67 9.85 -4.81
CA GLU A 15 -12.44 10.78 -3.70
C GLU A 15 -11.08 11.50 -3.87
N PRO A 16 -11.06 12.81 -4.18
CA PRO A 16 -9.80 13.52 -4.45
C PRO A 16 -8.83 13.50 -3.27
N GLU A 17 -9.33 13.48 -2.04
CA GLU A 17 -8.51 13.37 -0.84
C GLU A 17 -7.67 12.09 -0.86
N GLN A 18 -8.28 10.94 -1.16
CA GLN A 18 -7.55 9.66 -1.16
C GLN A 18 -6.59 9.55 -2.35
N MET A 19 -6.96 10.15 -3.49
CA MET A 19 -6.07 10.26 -4.64
C MET A 19 -4.78 11.02 -4.29
N ILE A 20 -4.90 12.09 -3.50
CA ILE A 20 -3.76 12.88 -3.04
C ILE A 20 -3.02 12.13 -1.92
N ASP A 21 -3.69 11.80 -0.82
CA ASP A 21 -3.04 11.23 0.37
C ASP A 21 -2.37 9.88 0.05
N LYS A 22 -3.12 8.90 -0.49
CA LYS A 22 -2.55 7.58 -0.78
C LYS A 22 -1.59 7.61 -1.97
N GLY A 23 -1.82 8.50 -2.93
CA GLY A 23 -0.87 8.74 -4.02
C GLY A 23 0.50 9.18 -3.51
N LEU A 24 0.53 10.07 -2.51
CA LEU A 24 1.77 10.59 -1.94
C LEU A 24 2.60 9.54 -1.19
N TYR A 25 2.01 8.43 -0.73
CA TYR A 25 2.76 7.39 -0.02
C TYR A 25 3.81 6.74 -0.92
N ALA A 26 3.47 6.53 -2.20
CA ALA A 26 4.46 6.12 -3.19
C ALA A 26 5.15 7.36 -3.81
N ALA A 27 4.38 8.23 -4.46
CA ALA A 27 4.91 9.29 -5.34
C ALA A 27 5.88 10.26 -4.65
N LEU A 28 5.71 10.47 -3.35
CA LEU A 28 6.59 11.32 -2.55
C LEU A 28 7.44 10.50 -1.57
N LEU A 29 6.82 9.79 -0.62
CA LEU A 29 7.56 9.21 0.50
C LEU A 29 8.48 8.05 0.07
N TYR A 30 7.95 7.09 -0.68
CA TYR A 30 8.74 5.99 -1.22
C TYR A 30 9.77 6.48 -2.25
N ASN A 31 9.37 7.43 -3.13
CA ASN A 31 10.27 7.99 -4.13
C ASN A 31 11.48 8.68 -3.47
N GLN A 32 11.24 9.52 -2.46
CA GLN A 32 12.29 10.15 -1.68
C GLN A 32 13.16 9.12 -0.94
N ALA A 33 12.57 8.03 -0.46
CA ALA A 33 13.33 6.94 0.14
C ALA A 33 14.24 6.26 -0.88
N CYS A 34 13.80 6.08 -2.12
CA CYS A 34 14.62 5.53 -3.20
C CYS A 34 15.80 6.44 -3.55
N GLU A 35 15.59 7.75 -3.64
CA GLU A 35 16.69 8.71 -3.85
C GLU A 35 17.75 8.61 -2.73
N VAL A 36 17.30 8.52 -1.48
CA VAL A 36 18.18 8.37 -0.31
C VAL A 36 18.96 7.05 -0.35
N LEU A 37 18.31 5.95 -0.75
CA LEU A 37 18.91 4.63 -0.85
C LEU A 37 19.82 4.45 -2.07
N ASN A 38 19.62 5.23 -3.13
CA ASN A 38 20.43 5.20 -4.35
C ASN A 38 21.65 6.14 -4.27
N GLY A 39 21.67 7.05 -3.29
CA GLY A 39 22.79 7.96 -3.04
C GLY A 39 23.90 7.37 -2.18
N THR A 40 24.77 8.24 -1.67
CA THR A 40 25.85 7.86 -0.75
C THR A 40 25.27 7.41 0.60
N LEU A 41 25.57 6.16 0.98
CA LEU A 41 25.05 5.58 2.21
C LEU A 41 25.84 6.05 3.43
N SER A 42 25.12 6.42 4.48
CA SER A 42 25.64 6.69 5.82
C SER A 42 24.69 6.11 6.87
N THR A 43 25.08 6.17 8.15
CA THR A 43 24.17 5.75 9.24
C THR A 43 22.87 6.54 9.24
N ALA A 44 22.90 7.81 8.85
CA ALA A 44 21.71 8.64 8.74
C ALA A 44 20.76 8.20 7.61
N THR A 45 21.25 7.46 6.61
CA THR A 45 20.40 6.93 5.52
C THR A 45 19.27 6.07 6.07
N THR A 46 19.56 5.13 6.98
CA THR A 46 18.54 4.22 7.51
C THR A 46 17.51 4.95 8.36
N ASP A 47 17.93 5.98 9.09
CA ASP A 47 17.04 6.76 9.95
C ASP A 47 16.09 7.62 9.11
N ARG A 48 16.59 8.21 8.02
CA ARG A 48 15.77 8.95 7.05
C ARG A 48 14.76 8.03 6.36
N VAL A 49 15.18 6.85 5.91
CA VAL A 49 14.28 5.88 5.27
C VAL A 49 13.23 5.38 6.25
N LEU A 50 13.61 5.13 7.51
CA LEU A 50 12.66 4.73 8.56
C LEU A 50 11.60 5.81 8.82
N CYS A 51 12.00 7.08 8.83
CA CYS A 51 11.09 8.21 8.97
C CYS A 51 10.14 8.34 7.76
N LEU A 52 10.67 8.25 6.53
CA LEU A 52 9.87 8.28 5.29
C LEU A 52 8.90 7.10 5.20
N PHE A 53 9.30 5.94 5.73
CA PHE A 53 8.42 4.78 5.85
C PHE A 53 7.21 5.05 6.75
N GLY A 54 7.37 5.97 7.70
CA GLY A 54 6.36 6.32 8.69
C GLY A 54 6.51 5.56 10.00
N SER A 55 7.70 5.02 10.28
CA SER A 55 7.99 4.32 11.53
C SER A 55 9.08 5.03 12.32
N ASN A 56 9.50 4.44 13.45
CA ASN A 56 10.51 4.97 14.34
C ASN A 56 11.37 3.84 14.94
N PRO A 57 12.48 4.13 15.64
CA PRO A 57 13.43 3.10 16.07
C PRO A 57 12.88 2.00 16.99
N THR A 58 11.72 2.20 17.62
CA THR A 58 11.07 1.12 18.40
C THR A 58 10.37 0.09 17.52
N PHE A 59 10.11 0.42 16.24
CA PHE A 59 9.35 -0.40 15.28
C PHE A 59 8.07 -0.97 15.90
N PRO A 60 7.08 -0.12 16.23
CA PRO A 60 5.90 -0.55 16.97
C PRO A 60 5.10 -1.63 16.24
N ASN A 61 5.17 -1.69 14.90
CA ASN A 61 4.35 -2.58 14.09
C ASN A 61 2.88 -2.43 14.48
N SER A 62 2.44 -1.18 14.61
CA SER A 62 1.09 -0.83 15.04
C SER A 62 0.83 0.64 14.76
N ASN A 63 -0.36 0.93 14.24
CA ASN A 63 -0.88 2.28 14.09
C ASN A 63 -1.80 2.69 15.27
N ASP A 64 -1.85 1.92 16.36
CA ASP A 64 -2.70 2.19 17.52
C ASP A 64 -2.02 3.17 18.51
N ALA A 65 -2.50 4.42 18.50
CA ALA A 65 -2.02 5.48 19.38
C ALA A 65 -2.38 5.27 20.87
N THR A 66 -3.31 4.36 21.19
CA THR A 66 -3.67 4.03 22.58
C THR A 66 -2.66 3.08 23.22
N LYS A 67 -1.86 2.38 22.40
CA LYS A 67 -0.87 1.39 22.84
C LYS A 67 0.56 1.88 22.69
N HIS A 68 0.83 2.77 21.74
CA HIS A 68 2.16 3.28 21.45
C HIS A 68 2.18 4.80 21.48
N ASN A 69 3.14 5.37 22.23
CA ASN A 69 3.35 6.83 22.26
C ASN A 69 3.73 7.43 20.90
N LYS A 70 4.28 6.61 20.01
CA LYS A 70 4.67 6.95 18.64
C LYS A 70 4.29 5.77 17.74
N PRO A 71 3.00 5.63 17.37
CA PRO A 71 2.57 4.54 16.48
C PRO A 71 3.11 4.77 15.06
N ASP A 72 3.06 3.73 14.24
CA ASP A 72 3.36 3.81 12.82
C ASP A 72 2.30 4.65 12.08
N ALA A 73 2.77 5.44 11.12
CA ALA A 73 1.97 6.28 10.23
C ALA A 73 2.27 5.94 8.76
N TYR A 74 1.58 6.61 7.83
CA TYR A 74 1.79 6.48 6.38
C TYR A 74 1.84 5.01 5.94
N SER A 75 2.80 4.61 5.08
CA SER A 75 2.92 3.22 4.64
C SER A 75 3.15 2.25 5.81
N ALA A 76 4.01 2.56 6.78
CA ALA A 76 4.29 1.70 7.91
C ALA A 76 3.01 1.28 8.65
N GLY A 77 2.10 2.22 8.93
CA GLY A 77 0.85 1.93 9.62
C GLY A 77 -0.09 1.03 8.81
N TYR A 78 -0.08 1.14 7.49
CA TYR A 78 -0.91 0.30 6.61
C TYR A 78 -0.32 -1.11 6.49
N ILE A 79 1.00 -1.20 6.37
CA ILE A 79 1.71 -2.48 6.28
C ILE A 79 1.66 -3.23 7.61
N ALA A 80 1.73 -2.53 8.75
CA ALA A 80 1.61 -3.13 10.08
C ALA A 80 0.28 -3.89 10.26
N ARG A 81 -0.82 -3.35 9.71
CA ARG A 81 -2.14 -4.00 9.73
C ARG A 81 -2.18 -5.29 8.91
N ARG A 82 -1.28 -5.45 7.94
CA ARG A 82 -1.12 -6.62 7.06
C ARG A 82 -0.04 -7.60 7.54
N ASP A 83 0.66 -7.30 8.62
CA ASP A 83 1.74 -8.13 9.17
C ASP A 83 1.25 -8.83 10.46
N LYS A 84 1.44 -10.15 10.56
CA LYS A 84 1.01 -10.95 11.73
C LYS A 84 1.91 -10.79 12.96
N ASN A 85 2.99 -10.03 12.83
CA ASN A 85 4.01 -9.84 13.84
C ASN A 85 4.68 -11.16 14.29
N ASP A 86 4.80 -12.12 13.38
CA ASP A 86 5.45 -13.43 13.58
C ASP A 86 6.90 -13.47 13.06
N GLY A 87 7.43 -12.31 12.67
CA GLY A 87 8.77 -12.15 12.11
C GLY A 87 8.88 -12.44 10.61
N LYS A 88 7.79 -12.84 9.94
CA LYS A 88 7.82 -13.26 8.53
C LYS A 88 7.13 -12.29 7.57
N GLY A 89 6.28 -11.41 8.07
CA GLY A 89 5.53 -10.44 7.25
C GLY A 89 6.38 -9.30 6.68
N MET A 90 5.75 -8.48 5.83
CA MET A 90 6.44 -7.40 5.10
C MET A 90 7.03 -6.35 6.05
N TYR A 91 6.30 -5.96 7.11
CA TYR A 91 6.80 -4.99 8.09
C TYR A 91 8.03 -5.55 8.81
N SER A 92 7.94 -6.79 9.26
CA SER A 92 9.05 -7.50 9.92
C SER A 92 10.30 -7.57 9.04
N ASN A 93 10.12 -7.85 7.75
CA ASN A 93 11.22 -7.87 6.80
C ASN A 93 11.82 -6.48 6.54
N ILE A 94 11.01 -5.42 6.47
CA ILE A 94 11.53 -4.04 6.34
C ILE A 94 12.37 -3.68 7.57
N LYS A 95 11.85 -3.94 8.78
CA LYS A 95 12.59 -3.74 10.04
C LYS A 95 13.95 -4.44 10.03
N ASN A 96 13.95 -5.74 9.73
CA ASN A 96 15.18 -6.54 9.74
C ASN A 96 16.20 -6.03 8.71
N ASN A 97 15.74 -5.63 7.53
CA ASN A 97 16.64 -5.14 6.49
C ASN A 97 17.12 -3.71 6.75
N LEU A 98 16.36 -2.84 7.42
CA LEU A 98 16.84 -1.53 7.87
C LEU A 98 17.96 -1.69 8.92
N ILE A 99 17.81 -2.62 9.86
CA ILE A 99 18.84 -2.95 10.85
C ILE A 99 20.08 -3.52 10.14
N LYS A 100 19.89 -4.47 9.21
CA LYS A 100 20.98 -5.05 8.41
C LYS A 100 21.73 -3.99 7.61
N LEU A 101 21.00 -3.08 6.94
CA LEU A 101 21.58 -2.00 6.17
C LEU A 101 22.42 -1.08 7.06
N GLN A 102 21.91 -0.70 8.23
CA GLN A 102 22.65 0.17 9.14
C GLN A 102 23.95 -0.49 9.61
N ALA A 103 23.90 -1.78 9.96
CA ALA A 103 25.07 -2.54 10.37
C ALA A 103 26.11 -2.66 9.23
N ALA A 104 25.66 -2.98 8.01
CA ALA A 104 26.53 -3.10 6.84
C ALA A 104 27.16 -1.76 6.42
N VAL A 105 26.45 -0.65 6.59
CA VAL A 105 27.01 0.69 6.37
C VAL A 105 28.08 1.02 7.41
N LYS A 106 27.84 0.70 8.70
CA LYS A 106 28.84 0.89 9.78
C LYS A 106 30.10 0.04 9.58
N ALA A 107 29.93 -1.18 9.07
CA ALA A 107 31.04 -2.12 8.85
C ALA A 107 31.89 -1.78 7.60
N GLY A 108 31.42 -0.85 6.76
CA GLY A 108 32.20 -0.28 5.66
C GLY A 108 32.11 -1.03 4.33
N PRO A 109 32.93 -0.64 3.34
CA PRO A 109 32.75 -1.03 1.94
C PRO A 109 32.83 -2.53 1.64
N LEU A 110 33.48 -3.32 2.51
CA LEU A 110 33.54 -4.78 2.36
C LEU A 110 32.15 -5.46 2.42
N TYR A 111 31.16 -4.77 2.98
CA TYR A 111 29.78 -5.24 3.11
C TYR A 111 28.83 -4.66 2.04
N ALA A 112 29.37 -4.14 0.93
CA ALA A 112 28.56 -3.56 -0.15
C ALA A 112 27.49 -4.53 -0.71
N ALA A 113 27.79 -5.82 -0.78
CA ALA A 113 26.82 -6.84 -1.21
C ALA A 113 25.62 -6.93 -0.23
N ASP A 114 25.87 -6.88 1.07
CA ASP A 114 24.83 -6.88 2.11
C ASP A 114 24.00 -5.60 2.08
N GLN A 115 24.63 -4.45 1.82
CA GLN A 115 23.93 -3.18 1.65
C GLN A 115 22.94 -3.28 0.48
N GLN A 116 23.39 -3.75 -0.68
CA GLN A 116 22.55 -3.89 -1.88
C GLN A 116 21.41 -4.90 -1.69
N GLN A 117 21.69 -6.02 -1.01
CA GLN A 117 20.65 -7.00 -0.71
C GLN A 117 19.57 -6.41 0.22
N ALA A 118 19.98 -5.70 1.28
CA ALA A 118 19.07 -5.07 2.22
C ALA A 118 18.21 -3.99 1.54
N ILE A 119 18.81 -3.16 0.68
CA ILE A 119 18.10 -2.12 -0.09
C ILE A 119 17.01 -2.74 -0.97
N LYS A 120 17.34 -3.78 -1.74
CA LYS A 120 16.37 -4.49 -2.59
C LYS A 120 15.22 -5.07 -1.76
N ALA A 121 15.53 -5.65 -0.61
CA ALA A 121 14.53 -6.22 0.27
C ALA A 121 13.62 -5.17 0.93
N ILE A 122 14.16 -4.00 1.33
CA ILE A 122 13.36 -2.88 1.85
C ILE A 122 12.37 -2.41 0.79
N LYS A 123 12.88 -2.08 -0.41
CA LYS A 123 12.08 -1.60 -1.55
C LYS A 123 10.95 -2.56 -1.89
N LEU A 124 11.29 -3.83 -2.10
CA LEU A 124 10.31 -4.87 -2.44
C LEU A 124 9.25 -5.06 -1.36
N ASN A 125 9.64 -5.13 -0.07
CA ASN A 125 8.66 -5.36 0.99
C ASN A 125 7.75 -4.17 1.23
N TRP A 126 8.24 -2.94 1.02
CA TRP A 126 7.38 -1.75 1.08
C TRP A 126 6.30 -1.81 0.01
N GLU A 127 6.70 -2.08 -1.24
CA GLU A 127 5.78 -2.24 -2.37
C GLU A 127 4.78 -3.37 -2.14
N LYS A 128 5.26 -4.55 -1.73
CA LYS A 128 4.40 -5.70 -1.36
C LYS A 128 3.41 -5.34 -0.24
N GLY A 129 3.84 -4.59 0.75
CA GLY A 129 2.97 -4.20 1.86
C GLY A 129 1.86 -3.25 1.41
N ASN A 130 2.15 -2.29 0.53
CA ASN A 130 1.09 -1.46 -0.08
C ASN A 130 0.16 -2.32 -0.96
N ALA A 131 0.67 -3.29 -1.71
CA ALA A 131 -0.16 -4.22 -2.47
C ALA A 131 -1.10 -5.06 -1.58
N ALA A 132 -0.61 -5.56 -0.44
CA ALA A 132 -1.43 -6.27 0.54
C ALA A 132 -2.56 -5.38 1.11
N THR A 133 -2.27 -4.09 1.34
CA THR A 133 -3.28 -3.10 1.73
C THR A 133 -4.34 -2.91 0.64
N MET A 134 -3.93 -2.75 -0.62
CA MET A 134 -4.88 -2.61 -1.74
C MET A 134 -5.78 -3.84 -1.86
N ILE A 135 -5.22 -5.05 -1.74
CA ILE A 135 -5.99 -6.30 -1.74
C ILE A 135 -7.02 -6.33 -0.60
N ASN A 136 -6.65 -5.89 0.62
CA ASN A 136 -7.58 -5.78 1.74
C ASN A 136 -8.77 -4.86 1.40
N TYR A 137 -8.50 -3.68 0.84
CA TYR A 137 -9.54 -2.73 0.48
C TYR A 137 -10.44 -3.26 -0.63
N LEU A 138 -9.89 -3.88 -1.66
CA LEU A 138 -10.69 -4.50 -2.71
C LEU A 138 -11.59 -5.62 -2.17
N HIS A 139 -11.10 -6.43 -1.24
CA HIS A 139 -11.96 -7.41 -0.55
C HIS A 139 -13.08 -6.75 0.24
N SER A 140 -12.80 -5.65 0.96
CA SER A 140 -13.82 -4.89 1.68
C SER A 140 -14.87 -4.33 0.73
N VAL A 141 -14.45 -3.75 -0.40
CA VAL A 141 -15.35 -3.20 -1.43
C VAL A 141 -16.25 -4.28 -2.01
N ILE A 142 -15.67 -5.41 -2.44
CA ILE A 142 -16.44 -6.55 -2.96
C ILE A 142 -17.43 -7.07 -1.91
N GLY A 143 -16.98 -7.24 -0.66
CA GLY A 143 -17.81 -7.73 0.43
C GLY A 143 -19.00 -6.81 0.73
N THR A 144 -18.77 -5.49 0.72
CA THR A 144 -19.84 -4.50 0.91
C THR A 144 -20.77 -4.44 -0.29
N LEU A 145 -20.26 -4.29 -1.51
CA LEU A 145 -21.07 -4.03 -2.69
C LEU A 145 -21.84 -5.27 -3.21
N ASN A 146 -21.48 -6.47 -2.79
CA ASN A 146 -22.28 -7.68 -3.01
C ASN A 146 -23.53 -7.79 -2.11
N GLY A 147 -23.68 -6.91 -1.12
CA GLY A 147 -24.84 -6.92 -0.23
C GLY A 147 -26.14 -6.51 -0.92
N THR A 148 -27.27 -6.94 -0.38
CA THR A 148 -28.60 -6.46 -0.77
C THR A 148 -28.98 -5.23 0.05
N ASN A 149 -29.77 -4.31 -0.53
CA ASN A 149 -30.30 -3.11 0.16
C ASN A 149 -29.23 -2.21 0.80
N LEU A 150 -28.14 -1.93 0.08
CA LEU A 150 -27.05 -1.10 0.56
C LEU A 150 -27.49 0.34 0.81
N THR A 151 -27.17 0.84 2.01
CA THR A 151 -27.33 2.25 2.35
C THR A 151 -26.31 3.12 1.61
N ASP A 152 -26.61 4.40 1.47
CA ASP A 152 -25.69 5.36 0.85
C ASP A 152 -24.36 5.45 1.61
N ALA A 153 -24.40 5.36 2.94
CA ALA A 153 -23.20 5.32 3.77
C ALA A 153 -22.32 4.09 3.48
N GLN A 154 -22.92 2.92 3.27
CA GLN A 154 -22.17 1.71 2.90
C GLN A 154 -21.55 1.82 1.51
N LYS A 155 -22.31 2.34 0.53
CA LYS A 155 -21.78 2.59 -0.83
C LYS A 155 -20.65 3.61 -0.80
N ALA A 156 -20.82 4.70 -0.04
CA ALA A 156 -19.80 5.73 0.10
C ALA A 156 -18.53 5.20 0.77
N GLY A 157 -18.66 4.45 1.87
CA GLY A 157 -17.52 3.80 2.52
C GLY A 157 -16.78 2.83 1.62
N ALA A 158 -17.50 2.07 0.79
CA ALA A 158 -16.87 1.23 -0.23
C ALA A 158 -16.11 2.07 -1.27
N MET A 159 -16.73 3.14 -1.81
CA MET A 159 -16.06 4.02 -2.77
C MET A 159 -14.87 4.78 -2.18
N HIS A 160 -14.88 5.07 -0.88
CA HIS A 160 -13.73 5.59 -0.14
C HIS A 160 -12.56 4.59 -0.14
N SER A 161 -12.78 3.36 0.33
CA SER A 161 -11.73 2.31 0.32
C SER A 161 -11.24 1.97 -1.08
N TYR A 162 -12.13 1.99 -2.06
CA TYR A 162 -11.77 1.86 -3.47
C TYR A 162 -10.88 3.02 -3.94
N SER A 163 -11.22 4.28 -3.60
CA SER A 163 -10.41 5.45 -3.98
C SER A 163 -9.02 5.42 -3.33
N GLU A 164 -8.89 4.90 -2.10
CA GLU A 164 -7.59 4.65 -1.49
C GLU A 164 -6.74 3.68 -2.33
N CYS A 165 -7.34 2.59 -2.83
CA CYS A 165 -6.66 1.64 -3.71
C CYS A 165 -6.20 2.30 -5.02
N VAL A 166 -7.06 3.10 -5.65
CA VAL A 166 -6.71 3.83 -6.88
C VAL A 166 -5.58 4.82 -6.63
N GLY A 167 -5.64 5.58 -5.52
CA GLY A 167 -4.58 6.49 -5.10
C GLY A 167 -3.22 5.79 -4.95
N PHE A 168 -3.17 4.65 -4.26
CA PHE A 168 -1.94 3.85 -4.16
C PHE A 168 -1.38 3.46 -5.54
N ILE A 169 -2.20 2.88 -6.42
CA ILE A 169 -1.73 2.42 -7.74
C ILE A 169 -1.21 3.60 -8.59
N HIS A 170 -1.93 4.73 -8.62
CA HIS A 170 -1.46 5.93 -9.33
C HIS A 170 -0.12 6.43 -8.78
N GLY A 171 0.06 6.42 -7.45
CA GLY A 171 1.33 6.77 -6.84
C GLY A 171 2.47 5.86 -7.28
N TRP A 172 2.23 4.55 -7.35
CA TRP A 172 3.24 3.59 -7.84
C TRP A 172 3.60 3.80 -9.32
N ARG A 173 2.68 4.36 -10.12
CA ARG A 173 2.95 4.69 -11.52
C ARG A 173 4.04 5.74 -11.69
N THR A 174 4.25 6.62 -10.72
CA THR A 174 5.25 7.69 -10.81
C THR A 174 6.66 7.23 -10.43
N ILE A 175 6.81 6.02 -9.91
CA ILE A 175 8.10 5.48 -9.45
C ILE A 175 8.89 4.92 -10.63
N SER A 176 10.20 5.21 -10.68
CA SER A 176 11.11 4.66 -11.68
C SER A 176 11.06 3.13 -11.71
N GLN A 177 11.09 2.52 -12.89
CA GLN A 177 11.09 1.07 -13.06
C GLN A 177 12.28 0.38 -12.37
N SER A 178 13.41 1.08 -12.20
CA SER A 178 14.57 0.58 -11.45
C SER A 178 14.29 0.36 -9.94
N ASP A 179 13.25 1.01 -9.43
CA ASP A 179 12.94 1.12 -8.01
C ASP A 179 11.61 0.47 -7.63
N LYS A 180 10.90 -0.15 -8.57
CA LYS A 180 9.68 -0.93 -8.34
C LYS A 180 9.69 -2.25 -9.11
N LYS A 181 8.98 -3.24 -8.58
CA LYS A 181 8.81 -4.55 -9.20
C LYS A 181 7.67 -4.56 -10.21
N ILE A 182 6.52 -3.97 -9.88
CA ILE A 182 5.40 -3.85 -10.82
C ILE A 182 5.79 -2.97 -12.01
N THR A 183 5.39 -3.35 -13.22
CA THR A 183 5.67 -2.55 -14.41
C THR A 183 4.61 -1.49 -14.65
N ASP A 184 4.95 -0.43 -15.37
CA ASP A 184 3.96 0.58 -15.79
C ASP A 184 2.84 -0.04 -16.62
N ALA A 185 3.14 -1.01 -17.47
CA ALA A 185 2.13 -1.74 -18.24
C ALA A 185 1.16 -2.51 -17.32
N GLN A 186 1.68 -3.19 -16.29
CA GLN A 186 0.85 -3.88 -15.31
C GLN A 186 0.00 -2.91 -14.47
N ILE A 187 0.57 -1.74 -14.12
CA ILE A 187 -0.18 -0.67 -13.46
C ILE A 187 -1.32 -0.18 -14.36
N ASP A 188 -1.06 0.07 -15.63
CA ASP A 188 -2.06 0.59 -16.58
C ASP A 188 -3.18 -0.43 -16.84
N GLU A 189 -2.85 -1.73 -16.89
CA GLU A 189 -3.84 -2.81 -16.91
C GLU A 189 -4.72 -2.82 -15.65
N ILE A 190 -4.11 -2.71 -14.46
CA ILE A 190 -4.84 -2.64 -13.19
C ILE A 190 -5.74 -1.40 -13.14
N LEU A 191 -5.24 -0.23 -13.52
CA LEU A 191 -6.01 1.02 -13.54
C LEU A 191 -7.20 0.95 -14.51
N THR A 192 -7.04 0.25 -15.63
CA THR A 192 -8.14 -0.01 -16.57
C THR A 192 -9.22 -0.89 -15.95
N LEU A 193 -8.83 -1.96 -15.23
CA LEU A 193 -9.78 -2.81 -14.49
C LEU A 193 -10.46 -2.04 -13.35
N LEU A 194 -9.74 -1.11 -12.74
CA LEU A 194 -10.27 -0.18 -11.75
C LEU A 194 -11.09 0.94 -12.38
N LEU A 195 -11.30 1.02 -13.70
CA LEU A 195 -12.08 2.12 -14.33
C LEU A 195 -11.53 3.52 -14.05
N ALA A 196 -10.25 3.63 -13.72
CA ALA A 196 -9.54 4.86 -13.43
C ALA A 196 -8.21 4.88 -14.19
N PRO A 197 -8.24 4.84 -15.54
CA PRO A 197 -7.02 4.72 -16.33
C PRO A 197 -6.10 5.93 -16.10
N ALA A 198 -4.78 5.72 -16.19
CA ALA A 198 -3.80 6.80 -16.06
C ALA A 198 -4.00 7.93 -17.08
N THR A 199 -4.57 7.58 -18.24
CA THR A 199 -4.98 8.51 -19.29
C THR A 199 -6.36 8.13 -19.79
N GLY A 200 -7.22 9.12 -20.02
CA GLY A 200 -8.57 8.90 -20.53
C GLY A 200 -9.63 9.25 -19.50
N THR A 201 -10.82 8.69 -19.68
CA THR A 201 -11.99 8.98 -18.85
C THR A 201 -12.09 7.98 -17.71
N THR A 202 -12.12 8.49 -16.49
CA THR A 202 -12.49 7.72 -15.30
C THR A 202 -13.99 7.47 -15.31
N THR A 203 -14.41 6.26 -14.98
CA THR A 203 -15.82 5.85 -14.88
C THR A 203 -16.04 4.98 -13.63
N SER A 204 -15.41 5.35 -12.52
CA SER A 204 -15.40 4.56 -11.28
C SER A 204 -16.77 4.48 -10.63
N GLU A 205 -17.67 5.43 -10.90
CA GLU A 205 -19.05 5.41 -10.43
C GLU A 205 -19.80 4.14 -10.86
N LEU A 206 -19.38 3.49 -11.95
CA LEU A 206 -19.97 2.23 -12.42
C LEU A 206 -19.87 1.10 -11.40
N PHE A 207 -18.94 1.14 -10.42
CA PHE A 207 -18.90 0.12 -9.36
C PHE A 207 -20.15 0.13 -8.47
N ILE A 208 -20.84 1.26 -8.34
CA ILE A 208 -22.07 1.39 -7.52
C ILE A 208 -23.35 1.56 -8.34
N THR A 209 -23.24 1.88 -9.63
CA THR A 209 -24.39 2.02 -10.54
C THR A 209 -24.58 0.81 -11.47
N ASP A 210 -23.53 0.03 -11.73
CA ASP A 210 -23.52 -1.18 -12.56
C ASP A 210 -22.73 -2.33 -11.88
N THR A 211 -22.99 -2.48 -10.58
CA THR A 211 -22.23 -3.36 -9.67
C THR A 211 -22.07 -4.80 -10.20
N PHE A 212 -23.12 -5.38 -10.79
CA PHE A 212 -23.11 -6.75 -11.31
C PHE A 212 -22.03 -6.98 -12.37
N ASN A 213 -21.87 -6.04 -13.30
CA ASN A 213 -20.90 -6.16 -14.40
C ASN A 213 -19.49 -5.68 -13.99
N GLN A 214 -19.38 -4.76 -13.04
CA GLN A 214 -18.10 -4.16 -12.69
C GLN A 214 -17.35 -4.89 -11.57
N LEU A 215 -18.02 -5.39 -10.53
CA LEU A 215 -17.34 -6.01 -9.38
C LEU A 215 -16.37 -7.16 -9.72
N PRO A 216 -16.65 -8.04 -10.71
CA PRO A 216 -15.70 -9.09 -11.09
C PRO A 216 -14.31 -8.56 -11.49
N LYS A 217 -14.21 -7.31 -11.94
CA LYS A 217 -12.92 -6.66 -12.26
C LYS A 217 -12.04 -6.47 -11.02
N LEU A 218 -12.63 -6.20 -9.86
CA LEU A 218 -11.87 -6.05 -8.61
C LEU A 218 -11.21 -7.37 -8.19
N THR A 219 -11.89 -8.50 -8.41
CA THR A 219 -11.28 -9.83 -8.22
C THR A 219 -10.12 -10.07 -9.19
N GLN A 220 -10.23 -9.60 -10.44
CA GLN A 220 -9.12 -9.68 -11.40
C GLN A 220 -7.91 -8.87 -10.94
N VAL A 221 -8.11 -7.66 -10.40
CA VAL A 221 -7.03 -6.85 -9.83
C VAL A 221 -6.35 -7.58 -8.66
N ILE A 222 -7.12 -8.17 -7.74
CA ILE A 222 -6.55 -8.97 -6.64
C ILE A 222 -5.69 -10.11 -7.18
N ASN A 223 -6.17 -10.83 -8.20
CA ASN A 223 -5.42 -11.93 -8.82
C ASN A 223 -4.15 -11.46 -9.54
N GLN A 224 -4.18 -10.29 -10.20
CA GLN A 224 -2.99 -9.70 -10.81
C GLN A 224 -1.95 -9.32 -9.75
N LEU A 225 -2.36 -8.60 -8.70
CA LEU A 225 -1.46 -8.24 -7.58
C LEU A 225 -0.89 -9.50 -6.90
N LYS A 226 -1.71 -10.53 -6.69
CA LYS A 226 -1.28 -11.84 -6.20
C LYS A 226 -0.16 -12.42 -7.07
N GLY A 227 -0.37 -12.48 -8.37
CA GLY A 227 0.60 -13.03 -9.33
C GLY A 227 1.88 -12.21 -9.43
N ILE A 228 1.79 -10.88 -9.48
CA ILE A 228 2.93 -9.96 -9.56
C ILE A 228 3.86 -10.17 -8.36
N TYR A 229 3.32 -10.19 -7.15
CA TYR A 229 4.13 -10.23 -5.91
C TYR A 229 4.37 -11.63 -5.35
N GLY A 230 3.83 -12.66 -6.01
CA GLY A 230 3.95 -14.05 -5.59
C GLY A 230 3.30 -14.32 -4.23
N PHE A 231 2.16 -13.69 -3.96
CA PHE A 231 1.38 -13.99 -2.75
C PHE A 231 0.72 -15.36 -2.88
N SER A 232 0.77 -16.15 -1.82
CA SER A 232 0.04 -17.42 -1.71
C SER A 232 -1.46 -17.17 -1.52
N ASP A 233 -2.29 -18.20 -1.72
CA ASP A 233 -3.72 -18.11 -1.35
C ASP A 233 -3.92 -17.78 0.12
N GLN A 234 -3.06 -18.32 0.99
CA GLN A 234 -3.11 -18.04 2.41
C GLN A 234 -2.79 -16.57 2.70
N ASP A 235 -1.82 -15.97 2.01
CA ASP A 235 -1.52 -14.53 2.16
C ASP A 235 -2.75 -13.68 1.82
N ILE A 236 -3.47 -14.01 0.74
CA ILE A 236 -4.68 -13.30 0.31
C ILE A 236 -5.77 -13.36 1.39
N GLU A 237 -5.98 -14.53 1.99
CA GLU A 237 -6.92 -14.69 3.11
C GLU A 237 -6.46 -13.90 4.34
N ASP A 238 -5.17 -13.95 4.68
CA ASP A 238 -4.62 -13.23 5.82
C ASP A 238 -4.71 -11.71 5.67
N PHE A 239 -4.65 -11.19 4.45
CA PHE A 239 -4.76 -9.75 4.19
C PHE A 239 -6.15 -9.20 4.49
N LYS A 240 -7.20 -10.02 4.59
CA LYS A 240 -8.54 -9.56 5.00
C LYS A 240 -8.58 -9.08 6.46
N THR A 241 -7.68 -9.58 7.31
CA THR A 241 -7.68 -9.32 8.75
C THR A 241 -6.81 -8.13 9.13
N ASN A 242 -7.32 -7.10 9.80
CA ASN A 242 -6.45 -6.12 10.47
C ASN A 242 -5.75 -6.77 11.68
N TRP A 243 -4.49 -7.17 11.49
CA TRP A 243 -3.73 -7.90 12.50
C TRP A 243 -3.32 -7.06 13.71
N VAL A 244 -3.18 -5.74 13.54
CA VAL A 244 -2.95 -4.81 14.66
C VAL A 244 -4.13 -4.90 15.62
N ALA A 245 -5.35 -4.76 15.10
CA ALA A 245 -6.57 -4.87 15.88
C ALA A 245 -6.78 -6.29 16.43
N ALA A 246 -6.63 -7.33 15.60
CA ALA A 246 -6.85 -8.72 15.98
C ALA A 246 -5.91 -9.21 17.10
N GLN A 247 -4.73 -8.59 17.23
CA GLN A 247 -3.74 -8.93 18.24
C GLN A 247 -3.62 -7.87 19.35
N ALA A 248 -4.51 -6.86 19.34
CA ALA A 248 -4.56 -5.75 20.30
C ALA A 248 -3.20 -5.05 20.50
N ARG A 249 -2.49 -4.82 19.39
CA ARG A 249 -1.13 -4.26 19.36
C ARG A 249 -1.11 -2.75 19.35
#